data_AF-A0A7K4IIV3-F1
#
_entry.id   AF-A0A7K4IIV3-F1
#
_cell.length_a   1.000
_cell.length_b   1.000
_cell.length_c   1.000
_cell.angle_alpha   90.00
_cell.angle_beta   90.00
_cell.angle_gamma   90.00
#
_symmetry.space_group_name_H-M   'P 1'
#
loop_
_entity.id
_entity.type
_entity.pdbx_description
1 polymer ?
#
loop_
_entity_poly.entity_id
_entity_poly.type
_entity_poly.pdbx_seq_one_letter_code
_entity_poly.pdbx_strand_id
1 'polypeptide(L)'
;MPRRCARVLKQRTAPCPNCGLRTVTITVTKAVPGKHYNCDRCGHEWQDRTVRRYRQRKTLFKMLLGRVLERKGQLNPRDRFFLEKIHEQGKSSLEYHSRLLRIAHKVGIDFREQE
;
A
#
# COMPACT_ATOMS: atom_id res chain seq x y z
N MET A 1 12.97 -21.91 -12.86
CA MET A 1 12.78 -20.45 -13.04
C MET A 1 12.99 -19.74 -11.70
N PRO A 2 14.16 -19.11 -11.41
CA PRO A 2 14.35 -18.46 -10.12
C PRO A 2 13.57 -17.14 -10.08
N ARG A 3 12.58 -17.07 -9.19
CA ARG A 3 11.76 -15.89 -8.91
C ARG A 3 12.61 -14.78 -8.28
N ARG A 4 13.25 -13.92 -9.09
CA ARG A 4 13.92 -12.70 -8.62
C ARG A 4 12.89 -11.63 -8.25
N CYS A 5 12.14 -11.83 -7.16
CA CYS A 5 11.09 -10.91 -6.70
C CYS A 5 11.60 -9.80 -5.76
N ALA A 6 12.81 -9.95 -5.20
CA ALA A 6 13.43 -8.97 -4.32
C ALA A 6 14.87 -8.70 -4.77
N ARG A 7 15.23 -7.42 -4.89
CA ARG A 7 16.62 -6.99 -5.08
C ARG A 7 17.17 -6.65 -3.69
N VAL A 8 18.11 -7.45 -3.23
CA VAL A 8 18.85 -7.20 -1.99
C VAL A 8 20.09 -6.39 -2.35
N LEU A 9 20.21 -5.21 -1.76
CA LEU A 9 21.37 -4.32 -1.89
C LEU A 9 22.01 -4.16 -0.52
N LYS A 10 23.27 -4.58 -0.38
CA LYS A 10 24.08 -4.20 0.78
C LYS A 10 24.64 -2.80 0.51
N GLN A 11 24.30 -1.82 1.34
CA GLN A 11 24.84 -0.46 1.24
C GLN A 11 25.34 0.00 2.60
N ARG A 12 26.44 0.76 2.60
CA ARG A 12 26.84 1.59 3.74
C ARG A 12 25.97 2.83 3.73
N THR A 13 24.83 2.78 4.40
CA THR A 13 23.90 3.91 4.54
C THR A 13 23.25 3.89 5.93
N ALA A 14 22.60 5.02 6.28
CA ALA A 14 21.83 5.34 7.49
C ALA A 14 22.06 4.43 8.72
N PRO A 15 22.62 4.97 9.83
CA PRO A 15 22.92 4.16 11.02
C PRO A 15 21.66 3.45 11.53
N CYS A 16 21.84 2.20 11.96
CA CYS A 16 20.79 1.45 12.62
C CYS A 16 20.29 2.26 13.82
N PRO A 17 18.96 2.51 13.92
CA PRO A 17 18.40 3.31 15.01
C PRO A 17 18.58 2.65 16.39
N ASN A 18 18.81 1.33 16.43
CA ASN A 18 18.99 0.59 17.68
C ASN A 18 20.45 0.50 18.14
N CYS A 19 21.38 0.16 17.24
CA CYS A 19 22.78 -0.12 17.63
C CYS A 19 23.82 0.82 16.99
N GLY A 20 23.38 1.84 16.23
CA GLY A 20 24.24 2.85 15.62
C GLY A 20 25.13 2.37 14.46
N LEU A 21 25.11 1.08 14.13
CA LEU A 21 25.95 0.50 13.07
C LEU A 21 25.50 1.00 11.68
N ARG A 22 26.45 1.36 10.81
CA ARG A 22 26.20 1.85 9.44
C ARG A 22 26.09 0.76 8.38
N THR A 23 26.24 -0.51 8.75
CA THR A 23 26.09 -1.64 7.84
C THR A 23 24.68 -2.19 7.97
N VAL A 24 23.89 -2.00 6.92
CA VAL A 24 22.49 -2.39 6.85
C VAL A 24 22.21 -3.08 5.52
N THR A 25 21.42 -4.15 5.57
CA THR A 25 20.93 -4.81 4.37
C THR A 25 19.63 -4.15 3.93
N ILE A 26 19.56 -3.73 2.66
CA ILE A 26 18.39 -3.07 2.08
C ILE A 26 17.69 -4.04 1.13
N THR A 27 16.42 -4.29 1.38
CA THR A 27 15.56 -5.09 0.52
C THR A 27 14.56 -4.18 -0.20
N VAL A 28 14.61 -4.21 -1.53
CA VAL A 28 13.63 -3.54 -2.40
C VAL A 28 12.83 -4.61 -3.13
N THR A 29 11.51 -4.54 -3.02
CA THR A 29 10.59 -5.47 -3.70
C THR A 29 9.85 -4.74 -4.81
N LYS A 30 9.50 -5.44 -5.89
CA LYS A 30 8.64 -4.85 -6.94
C LYS A 30 7.20 -4.64 -6.47
N ALA A 31 6.76 -5.36 -5.44
CA ALA A 31 5.38 -5.36 -4.97
C ALA A 31 5.05 -4.16 -4.07
N VAL A 32 6.04 -3.65 -3.33
CA VAL A 32 5.87 -2.55 -2.37
C VAL A 32 6.93 -1.49 -2.65
N PRO A 33 6.54 -0.26 -3.03
CA PRO A 33 7.49 0.82 -3.25
C PRO A 33 8.16 1.22 -1.93
N GLY A 34 9.48 1.44 -2.00
CA GLY A 34 10.30 1.83 -0.87
C GLY A 34 11.30 0.75 -0.44
N LYS A 35 12.05 1.07 0.60
CA LYS A 35 13.17 0.29 1.13
C LYS A 35 12.79 -0.32 2.47
N HIS A 36 13.09 -1.62 2.61
CA HIS A 36 13.12 -2.31 3.89
C HIS A 36 14.58 -2.43 4.32
N TYR A 37 14.87 -2.11 5.56
CA TYR A 37 16.20 -2.15 6.13
C TYR A 37 16.23 -3.22 7.19
N ASN A 38 17.32 -3.97 7.23
CA ASN A 38 17.63 -4.93 8.27
C ASN A 38 19.07 -4.65 8.75
N CYS A 39 19.28 -4.56 10.06
CA CYS A 39 20.60 -4.42 10.63
C CYS A 39 21.28 -5.78 10.77
N ASP A 40 22.42 -5.97 10.09
CA ASP A 40 23.15 -7.23 10.09
C ASP A 40 23.69 -7.66 11.48
N ARG A 41 23.82 -6.72 12.43
CA ARG A 41 24.36 -6.98 13.77
C ARG A 41 23.30 -7.32 14.82
N CYS A 42 22.25 -6.50 14.90
CA CYS A 42 21.22 -6.65 15.94
C CYS A 42 19.91 -7.24 15.41
N GLY A 43 19.82 -7.49 14.10
CA GLY A 43 18.61 -8.01 13.45
C GLY A 43 17.45 -7.03 13.41
N HIS A 44 17.63 -5.78 13.85
CA HIS A 44 16.55 -4.80 13.87
C HIS A 44 16.08 -4.48 12.44
N GLU A 45 14.77 -4.55 12.23
CA GLU A 45 14.14 -4.28 10.94
C GLU A 45 13.34 -2.99 10.99
N TRP A 46 13.51 -2.15 9.97
CA TRP A 46 12.70 -0.95 9.81
C TRP A 46 12.43 -0.68 8.34
N GLN A 47 11.49 0.23 8.08
CA GLN A 47 11.02 0.56 6.75
C GLN A 47 11.14 2.05 6.53
N ASP A 48 11.39 2.48 5.30
CA ASP A 48 11.32 3.90 5.00
C ASP A 48 9.88 4.45 5.10
N ARG A 49 9.79 5.77 5.10
CA ARG A 49 8.52 6.50 5.10
C ARG A 49 7.64 6.14 3.89
N THR A 50 8.24 5.76 2.77
CA THR A 50 7.54 5.43 1.52
C THR A 50 6.73 4.15 1.67
N VAL A 51 7.33 3.09 2.24
CA VAL A 51 6.62 1.84 2.54
C VAL A 51 5.46 2.10 3.50
N ARG A 52 5.71 2.87 4.58
CA ARG A 52 4.68 3.19 5.57
C ARG A 52 3.50 3.94 4.95
N ARG A 53 3.77 4.97 4.14
CA ARG A 53 2.74 5.72 3.39
C ARG A 53 1.99 4.84 2.39
N TYR A 54 2.69 3.96 1.68
CA TYR A 54 2.05 3.04 0.74
C TYR A 54 1.06 2.10 1.44
N ARG A 55 1.47 1.51 2.58
CA ARG A 55 0.59 0.65 3.39
C ARG A 55 -0.62 1.42 3.91
N GLN A 56 -0.42 2.65 4.43
CA GLN A 56 -1.51 3.52 4.87
C GLN A 56 -2.51 3.79 3.75
N ARG A 57 -2.05 4.20 2.56
CA ARG A 57 -2.92 4.43 1.40
C ARG A 57 -3.69 3.18 0.99
N LYS A 58 -3.06 2.00 1.06
CA LYS A 58 -3.73 0.72 0.79
C LYS A 58 -4.84 0.42 1.79
N THR A 59 -4.60 0.67 3.06
CA THR A 59 -5.62 0.51 4.11
C THR A 59 -6.79 1.47 3.89
N LEU A 60 -6.50 2.75 3.65
CA LEU A 60 -7.53 3.77 3.34
C LEU A 60 -8.36 3.37 2.11
N PHE A 61 -7.71 2.90 1.05
CA PHE A 61 -8.39 2.41 -0.14
C PHE A 61 -9.34 1.25 0.17
N LYS A 62 -8.90 0.26 0.98
CA LYS A 62 -9.75 -0.87 1.38
C LYS A 62 -10.95 -0.43 2.22
N MET A 63 -10.72 0.49 3.16
CA MET A 63 -11.81 1.03 3.99
C MET A 63 -12.83 1.78 3.14
N LEU A 64 -12.37 2.63 2.22
CA LEU A 64 -13.24 3.33 1.29
C LEU A 64 -14.03 2.34 0.42
N LEU A 65 -13.37 1.32 -0.15
CA LEU A 65 -14.01 0.30 -0.98
C LEU A 65 -15.12 -0.43 -0.21
N GLY A 66 -14.88 -0.80 1.05
CA GLY A 66 -15.89 -1.42 1.91
C GLY A 66 -17.12 -0.54 2.08
N ARG A 67 -16.92 0.73 2.46
CA ARG A 67 -18.02 1.70 2.62
C ARG A 67 -18.82 1.94 1.34
N VAL A 68 -18.16 2.00 0.19
CA VAL A 68 -18.86 2.19 -1.09
C VAL A 68 -19.67 0.93 -1.46
N LEU A 69 -19.15 -0.27 -1.16
CA LEU A 69 -19.86 -1.53 -1.38
C LEU A 69 -21.11 -1.69 -0.50
N GLU A 70 -21.13 -1.11 0.70
CA GLU A 70 -22.34 -1.04 1.54
C GLU A 70 -23.46 -0.26 0.85
N ARG A 71 -23.11 0.78 0.08
CA ARG A 71 -24.06 1.59 -0.71
C ARG A 71 -24.24 1.11 -2.15
N LYS A 72 -23.85 -0.13 -2.48
CA LYS A 72 -23.88 -0.63 -3.88
C LYS A 72 -25.25 -0.57 -4.57
N GLY A 73 -26.34 -0.54 -3.80
CA GLY A 73 -27.70 -0.41 -4.34
C GLY A 73 -27.98 0.96 -4.99
N GLN A 74 -27.21 1.99 -4.64
CA GLN A 74 -27.32 3.34 -5.19
C GLN A 74 -26.44 3.55 -6.44
N LEU A 75 -25.69 2.52 -6.85
CA LEU A 75 -24.73 2.62 -7.95
C LEU A 75 -25.32 2.12 -9.26
N ASN A 76 -24.93 2.80 -10.35
CA ASN A 76 -25.20 2.30 -11.70
C ASN A 76 -24.54 0.92 -11.90
N PRO A 77 -25.13 0.03 -12.72
CA PRO A 77 -24.63 -1.35 -12.91
C PRO A 77 -23.14 -1.44 -13.27
N ARG A 78 -22.64 -0.48 -14.06
CA ARG A 78 -21.22 -0.40 -14.45
C ARG A 78 -20.28 -0.15 -13.26
N ASP A 79 -20.67 0.73 -12.34
CA ASP A 79 -19.85 1.07 -11.18
C ASP A 79 -19.92 -0.06 -10.14
N ARG A 80 -21.11 -0.65 -9.95
CA ARG A 80 -21.29 -1.84 -9.11
C ARG A 80 -20.41 -3.02 -9.58
N PHE A 81 -20.49 -3.38 -10.86
CA PHE A 81 -19.68 -4.46 -11.43
C PHE A 81 -18.17 -4.23 -11.25
N PHE A 82 -17.73 -2.99 -11.44
CA PHE A 82 -16.33 -2.62 -11.23
C PHE A 82 -15.87 -2.83 -9.78
N LEU A 83 -16.66 -2.40 -8.80
CA LEU A 83 -16.31 -2.55 -7.38
C LEU A 83 -16.33 -4.01 -6.94
N GLU A 84 -17.33 -4.79 -7.37
CA GLU A 84 -17.41 -6.23 -7.11
C GLU A 84 -16.17 -6.95 -7.66
N LYS A 85 -15.75 -6.62 -8.89
CA LYS A 85 -14.53 -7.20 -9.48
C LYS A 85 -13.24 -6.85 -8.74
N ILE A 86 -13.10 -5.60 -8.30
CA ILE A 86 -11.93 -5.18 -7.52
C ILE A 86 -11.89 -5.91 -6.17
N HIS A 87 -13.04 -6.05 -5.53
CA HIS A 87 -13.18 -6.74 -4.25
C HIS A 87 -12.88 -8.25 -4.38
N GLU A 88 -13.50 -8.94 -5.35
CA GLU A 88 -13.30 -10.37 -5.63
C GLU A 88 -11.83 -10.71 -5.92
N GLN A 89 -11.15 -9.87 -6.71
CA GLN A 89 -9.77 -10.12 -7.08
C GLN A 89 -8.77 -9.82 -5.94
N GLY A 90 -9.24 -9.30 -4.79
CA GLY A 90 -8.38 -8.84 -3.69
C GLY A 90 -7.43 -7.70 -4.10
N LYS A 91 -7.66 -7.08 -5.26
CA LYS A 91 -6.77 -6.08 -5.86
C LYS A 91 -7.02 -4.73 -5.23
N SER A 92 -6.37 -4.47 -4.10
CA SER A 92 -6.16 -3.10 -3.63
C SER A 92 -5.10 -2.39 -4.48
N SER A 93 -5.45 -2.07 -5.73
CA SER A 93 -4.57 -1.24 -6.58
C SER A 93 -4.88 0.23 -6.33
N LEU A 94 -3.86 0.96 -5.89
CA LEU A 94 -3.92 2.42 -5.76
C LEU A 94 -4.16 3.12 -7.11
N GLU A 95 -3.97 2.43 -8.24
CA GLU A 95 -4.28 2.93 -9.58
C GLU A 95 -5.77 3.24 -9.75
N TYR A 96 -6.64 2.50 -9.05
CA TYR A 96 -8.09 2.71 -9.11
C TYR A 96 -8.60 3.74 -8.11
N HIS A 97 -7.71 4.35 -7.31
CA HIS A 97 -8.10 5.26 -6.24
C HIS A 97 -8.95 6.43 -6.73
N SER A 98 -8.54 7.11 -7.81
CA SER A 98 -9.31 8.22 -8.38
C SER A 98 -10.69 7.81 -8.90
N ARG A 99 -10.82 6.59 -9.43
CA ARG A 99 -12.13 6.06 -9.85
C ARG A 99 -13.00 5.73 -8.64
N LEU A 100 -12.43 5.11 -7.61
CA LEU A 100 -13.14 4.81 -6.37
C LEU A 100 -13.64 6.09 -5.68
N LEU A 101 -12.82 7.14 -5.61
CA LEU A 101 -13.23 8.45 -5.08
C LEU A 101 -14.39 9.07 -5.86
N ARG A 102 -14.35 9.02 -7.20
CA ARG A 102 -15.48 9.49 -8.03
C ARG A 102 -16.76 8.72 -7.76
N ILE A 103 -16.68 7.40 -7.58
CA ILE A 103 -17.84 6.57 -7.26
C ILE A 103 -18.34 6.87 -5.84
N ALA A 104 -17.44 7.02 -4.87
CA ALA A 104 -17.76 7.39 -3.50
C ALA A 104 -18.54 8.71 -3.43
N HIS A 105 -18.09 9.73 -4.17
CA HIS A 105 -18.78 11.01 -4.25
C HIS A 105 -20.20 10.90 -4.82
N LYS A 106 -20.42 10.03 -5.83
CA LYS A 106 -21.78 9.78 -6.38
C LYS A 106 -22.76 9.23 -5.34
N VAL A 107 -22.27 8.47 -4.36
CA VAL A 107 -23.08 7.88 -3.28
C VAL A 107 -23.00 8.70 -1.99
N GLY A 108 -22.54 9.95 -2.05
CA GLY A 108 -22.47 10.85 -0.90
C GLY A 108 -21.50 10.39 0.19
N ILE A 109 -20.40 9.72 -0.20
CA ILE A 109 -19.28 9.41 0.69
C ILE A 109 -18.17 10.43 0.40
N ASP A 110 -18.06 11.45 1.24
CA ASP A 110 -16.93 12.37 1.22
C ASP A 110 -15.77 11.81 2.04
N PHE A 111 -14.63 11.63 1.39
CA PHE A 111 -13.40 11.12 2.03
C PHE A 111 -12.39 12.25 2.31
N ARG A 112 -12.88 13.50 2.38
CA ARG A 112 -12.07 14.71 2.60
C ARG A 112 -11.57 14.89 4.04
N GLU A 113 -11.88 13.99 4.97
CA GLU A 113 -11.58 14.18 6.40
C GLU A 113 -10.28 13.52 6.91
N GLN A 114 -9.38 13.00 6.06
CA GLN A 114 -8.18 12.28 6.54
C GLN A 114 -6.86 12.61 5.81
N GLU A 115 -6.71 13.81 5.25
CA GLU A 115 -5.39 14.35 4.86
C GLU A 115 -4.77 15.21 5.96
#